data_AF-A0A3D3BTV3-F1
#
_entry.id   AF-A0A3D3BTV3-F1
#
_cell.length_a   1.000
_cell.length_b   1.000
_cell.length_c   1.000
_cell.angle_alpha   90.00
_cell.angle_beta   90.00
_cell.angle_gamma   90.00
#
_symmetry.space_group_name_H-M   'P 1'
#
loop_
_entity.id
_entity.type
_entity.pdbx_description
1 polymer ?
#
loop_
_entity_poly.entity_id
_entity_poly.type
_entity_poly.pdbx_seq_one_letter_code
_entity_poly.pdbx_strand_id
1 'polypeptide(L)'
;LTVVDDLPLGPAGAAGLTLSVFLAYDTIAAPGELFYSGAPIAVSIGTAPPAEPASLTIYTQSISAQIVQLRCVVCHVSGGVAGGTPLLYVRSPAADFLTTNYNTIVNYIKNVPNGSNRILSKPQGQAHSGGVQLQSGSTDFQNLSDHVNAVLTE
;
A
#
# COMPACT_ATOMS: atom_id res chain seq x y z
N LEU A 1 -18.28 -30.36 -24.60
CA LEU A 1 -18.37 -28.96 -25.04
C LEU A 1 -17.14 -28.24 -24.49
N THR A 2 -16.09 -28.15 -25.31
CA THR A 2 -14.88 -27.39 -24.95
C THR A 2 -15.19 -25.93 -25.26
N VAL A 3 -15.22 -25.06 -24.24
CA VAL A 3 -15.74 -23.68 -24.40
C VAL A 3 -14.66 -22.68 -24.84
N VAL A 4 -13.37 -23.04 -24.81
CA VAL A 4 -12.31 -22.22 -25.43
C VAL A 4 -11.18 -23.14 -25.90
N ASP A 5 -11.18 -23.51 -27.17
CA ASP A 5 -9.99 -24.00 -27.89
C ASP A 5 -9.52 -22.85 -28.79
N ASP A 6 -8.23 -22.52 -28.75
CA ASP A 6 -7.55 -21.53 -29.61
C ASP A 6 -7.81 -20.03 -29.37
N LEU A 7 -7.89 -19.54 -28.12
CA LEU A 7 -7.58 -18.12 -27.89
C LEU A 7 -6.05 -17.96 -27.86
N PRO A 8 -5.42 -17.25 -28.83
CA PRO A 8 -3.98 -17.07 -28.86
C PRO A 8 -3.58 -16.08 -27.78
N LEU A 9 -3.46 -16.57 -26.55
CA LEU A 9 -2.94 -15.78 -25.45
C LEU A 9 -1.42 -15.79 -25.61
N GLY A 10 -0.87 -14.64 -25.97
CA GLY A 10 0.59 -14.46 -26.00
C GLY A 10 1.22 -14.70 -24.62
N PRO A 11 2.54 -14.51 -24.48
CA PRO A 11 3.26 -14.80 -23.22
C PRO A 11 2.72 -14.06 -21.97
N ALA A 12 1.90 -13.02 -22.14
CA ALA A 12 1.23 -12.30 -21.06
C ALA A 12 -0.07 -12.97 -20.54
N GLY A 13 -0.56 -14.04 -21.18
CA GLY A 13 -1.79 -14.73 -20.78
C GLY A 13 -3.05 -13.86 -20.96
N ALA A 14 -4.02 -14.02 -20.06
CA ALA A 14 -5.32 -13.34 -20.12
C ALA A 14 -5.42 -12.08 -19.24
N ALA A 15 -4.33 -11.73 -18.53
CA ALA A 15 -4.33 -10.64 -17.56
C ALA A 15 -4.53 -9.27 -18.25
N GLY A 16 -5.40 -8.44 -17.68
CA GLY A 16 -5.74 -7.12 -18.22
C GLY A 16 -6.70 -7.14 -19.41
N LEU A 17 -7.13 -8.33 -19.86
CA LEU A 17 -8.11 -8.45 -20.94
C LEU A 17 -9.53 -8.30 -20.41
N THR A 18 -10.42 -7.79 -21.26
CA THR A 18 -11.87 -7.87 -21.05
C THR A 18 -12.47 -8.79 -22.09
N LEU A 19 -13.10 -9.86 -21.63
CA LEU A 19 -13.83 -10.81 -22.45
C LEU A 19 -15.28 -10.35 -22.59
N SER A 20 -15.79 -10.33 -23.82
CA SER A 20 -17.21 -10.12 -24.10
C SER A 20 -17.87 -11.48 -24.33
N VAL A 21 -18.77 -11.88 -23.42
CA VAL A 21 -19.45 -13.17 -23.47
C VAL A 21 -20.88 -12.97 -23.94
N PHE A 22 -21.23 -13.56 -25.08
CA PHE A 22 -22.60 -13.63 -25.57
C PHE A 22 -23.21 -14.97 -25.20
N LEU A 23 -24.40 -14.96 -24.61
CA LEU A 23 -25.12 -16.17 -24.24
C LEU A 23 -26.02 -16.59 -25.38
N ALA A 24 -26.00 -17.88 -25.74
CA ALA A 24 -27.00 -18.51 -26.57
C ALA A 24 -27.84 -19.46 -25.70
N TYR A 25 -29.16 -19.40 -25.79
CA TYR A 25 -30.08 -20.20 -24.97
C TYR A 25 -31.33 -20.58 -25.76
N ASP A 26 -31.90 -21.76 -25.49
CA ASP A 26 -33.24 -22.12 -25.96
C ASP A 26 -34.29 -21.73 -24.91
N THR A 27 -35.56 -21.72 -25.31
CA THR A 27 -36.64 -21.51 -24.35
C THR A 27 -37.74 -22.54 -24.55
N ILE A 28 -38.43 -22.88 -23.46
CA ILE A 28 -39.60 -23.75 -23.49
C ILE A 28 -40.78 -23.15 -24.29
N ALA A 29 -40.78 -21.83 -24.48
CA ALA A 29 -41.80 -21.11 -25.21
C ALA A 29 -41.65 -21.24 -26.74
N ALA A 30 -40.42 -21.47 -27.21
CA ALA A 30 -40.10 -21.70 -28.63
C ALA A 30 -39.06 -22.82 -28.78
N PRO A 31 -39.49 -24.10 -28.64
CA PRO A 31 -38.58 -25.24 -28.73
C PRO A 31 -37.90 -25.33 -30.11
N GLY A 32 -36.58 -25.47 -30.11
CA GLY A 32 -35.78 -25.57 -31.33
C GLY A 32 -35.27 -24.22 -31.89
N GLU A 33 -35.66 -23.10 -31.29
CA GLU A 33 -35.13 -21.77 -31.61
C GLU A 33 -34.06 -21.36 -30.59
N LEU A 34 -32.93 -20.84 -31.09
CA LEU A 34 -31.85 -20.31 -30.25
C LEU A 34 -31.95 -18.79 -30.17
N PHE A 35 -32.00 -18.29 -28.94
CA PHE A 35 -31.97 -16.87 -28.61
C PHE A 35 -30.58 -16.47 -28.18
N TYR A 36 -30.22 -15.20 -28.42
CA TYR A 36 -28.93 -14.64 -28.05
C TYR A 36 -29.10 -13.44 -27.13
N SER A 37 -28.17 -13.27 -26.18
CA SER A 37 -28.13 -12.06 -25.34
C SER A 37 -27.92 -10.82 -26.21
N GLY A 38 -28.80 -9.81 -26.10
CA GLY A 38 -28.71 -8.58 -26.90
C GLY A 38 -27.50 -7.70 -26.59
N ALA A 39 -26.89 -7.87 -25.42
CA ALA A 39 -25.61 -7.26 -25.05
C ALA A 39 -24.70 -8.31 -24.39
N PRO A 40 -23.37 -8.23 -24.59
CA PRO A 40 -22.45 -9.16 -23.97
C PRO A 40 -22.29 -8.90 -22.48
N ILE A 41 -22.00 -9.96 -21.74
CA ILE A 41 -21.46 -9.87 -20.38
C ILE A 41 -19.97 -9.55 -20.51
N ALA A 42 -19.55 -8.42 -19.94
CA ALA A 42 -18.13 -8.07 -19.87
C ALA A 42 -17.48 -8.73 -18.64
N VAL A 43 -16.44 -9.53 -18.87
CA VAL A 43 -15.62 -10.14 -17.83
C VAL A 43 -14.20 -9.58 -17.93
N SER A 44 -13.83 -8.70 -17.00
CA SER A 44 -12.47 -8.15 -16.94
C SER A 44 -11.60 -9.04 -16.05
N ILE A 45 -10.48 -9.51 -16.61
CA ILE A 45 -9.47 -10.27 -15.88
C ILE A 45 -8.49 -9.26 -15.32
N GLY A 46 -8.53 -9.06 -14.01
CA GLY A 46 -7.55 -8.22 -13.34
C GLY A 46 -6.13 -8.72 -13.61
N THR A 47 -5.19 -7.80 -13.82
CA THR A 47 -3.81 -8.08 -13.42
C THR A 47 -3.84 -8.32 -11.91
N ALA A 48 -2.99 -9.21 -11.37
CA ALA A 48 -2.83 -9.31 -9.92
C ALA A 48 -2.80 -7.90 -9.30
N PRO A 49 -3.42 -7.68 -8.11
CA PRO A 49 -3.29 -6.39 -7.44
C PRO A 49 -1.81 -5.99 -7.50
N PRO A 50 -1.47 -4.71 -7.79
CA PRO A 50 -0.09 -4.30 -7.71
C PRO A 50 0.46 -4.82 -6.38
N ALA A 51 1.59 -5.53 -6.44
CA ALA A 51 2.20 -6.08 -5.24
C ALA A 51 2.18 -4.99 -4.17
N GLU A 52 1.73 -5.33 -2.96
CA GLU A 52 1.71 -4.38 -1.85
C GLU A 52 3.08 -3.69 -1.80
N PRO A 53 3.14 -2.34 -1.73
CA PRO A 53 4.41 -1.64 -1.64
C PRO A 53 5.24 -2.24 -0.51
N ALA A 54 6.49 -2.63 -0.78
CA ALA A 54 7.35 -3.24 0.22
C ALA A 54 7.50 -2.33 1.46
N SER A 55 7.42 -1.01 1.26
CA SER A 55 7.39 -0.02 2.33
C SER A 55 6.20 -0.18 3.25
N LEU A 56 5.01 -0.51 2.74
CA LEU A 56 3.81 -0.75 3.54
C LEU A 56 3.94 -2.06 4.32
N THR A 57 4.52 -3.11 3.72
CA THR A 57 4.77 -4.38 4.42
C THR A 57 5.69 -4.16 5.61
N ILE A 58 6.82 -3.50 5.39
CA ILE A 58 7.79 -3.18 6.47
C ILE A 58 7.13 -2.28 7.52
N TYR A 59 6.34 -1.29 7.07
CA TYR A 59 5.69 -0.35 7.97
C TYR A 59 4.74 -1.06 8.95
N THR A 60 3.87 -1.91 8.43
CA THR A 60 2.87 -2.63 9.22
C THR A 60 3.48 -3.62 10.18
N GLN A 61 4.55 -4.32 9.78
CA GLN A 61 5.18 -5.36 10.59
C GLN A 61 6.14 -4.82 11.65
N SER A 62 6.89 -3.76 11.32
CA SER A 62 8.11 -3.40 12.08
C SER A 62 8.19 -1.92 12.48
N ILE A 63 7.39 -1.04 11.91
CA ILE A 63 7.49 0.42 12.17
C ILE A 63 6.31 0.92 13.00
N SER A 64 5.08 0.54 12.64
CA SER A 64 3.86 1.13 13.20
C SER A 64 3.82 1.01 14.72
N ALA A 65 3.93 -0.22 15.27
CA ALA A 65 3.82 -0.43 16.71
C ALA A 65 5.11 -0.06 17.45
N GLN A 66 6.26 -0.55 16.98
CA GLN A 66 7.54 -0.54 17.69
C GLN A 66 8.25 0.82 17.64
N ILE A 67 7.98 1.62 16.61
CA ILE A 67 8.64 2.91 16.38
C ILE A 67 7.65 4.05 16.44
N VAL A 68 6.63 4.07 15.56
CA VAL A 68 5.73 5.22 15.46
C VAL A 68 4.84 5.35 16.69
N GLN A 69 4.13 4.28 17.07
CA GLN A 69 3.22 4.30 18.21
C GLN A 69 3.95 4.35 19.57
N LEU A 70 5.06 3.64 19.70
CA LEU A 70 5.80 3.58 20.97
C LEU A 70 6.65 4.83 21.23
N ARG A 71 7.19 5.47 20.19
CA ARG A 71 8.24 6.50 20.34
C ARG A 71 7.86 7.82 19.66
N CYS A 72 7.53 7.80 18.37
CA CYS A 72 7.40 9.03 17.60
C CYS A 72 6.14 9.84 17.97
N VAL A 73 4.97 9.18 18.03
CA VAL A 73 3.66 9.82 18.27
C VAL A 73 3.55 10.44 19.68
N VAL A 74 4.48 10.13 20.58
CA VAL A 74 4.54 10.75 21.91
C VAL A 74 4.73 12.27 21.78
N CYS A 75 5.59 12.69 20.85
CA CYS A 75 5.90 14.11 20.60
C CYS A 75 5.26 14.63 19.30
N HIS A 76 5.21 13.78 18.27
CA HIS A 76 4.73 14.09 16.92
C HIS A 76 3.22 13.81 16.81
N VAL A 77 2.43 14.57 17.55
CA VAL A 77 0.96 14.49 17.59
C VAL A 77 0.38 15.89 17.70
N SER A 78 -0.88 16.09 17.33
CA SER A 78 -1.55 17.39 17.46
C SER A 78 -1.50 17.88 18.91
N GLY A 79 -1.04 19.12 19.11
CA GLY A 79 -0.81 19.70 20.45
C GLY A 79 0.43 19.18 21.19
N GLY A 80 1.17 18.23 20.62
CA GLY A 80 2.43 17.72 21.19
C GLY A 80 3.61 18.68 20.99
N VAL A 81 4.71 18.42 21.70
CA VAL A 81 5.93 19.25 21.65
C VAL A 81 6.54 19.35 20.25
N ALA A 82 6.28 18.37 19.37
CA ALA A 82 6.69 18.37 17.96
C ALA A 82 5.49 18.43 17.00
N GLY A 83 4.31 18.84 17.49
CA GLY A 83 3.07 18.92 16.70
C GLY A 83 3.09 19.98 15.59
N GLY A 84 4.04 20.91 15.61
CA GLY A 84 4.26 21.90 14.54
C GLY A 84 5.15 21.41 13.39
N THR A 85 5.59 20.15 13.43
CA THR A 85 6.42 19.56 12.37
C THR A 85 5.55 18.84 11.32
N PRO A 86 6.07 18.57 10.10
CA PRO A 86 5.31 17.83 9.09
C PRO A 86 5.04 16.35 9.44
N LEU A 87 5.69 15.82 10.50
CA LEU A 87 5.41 14.51 11.05
C LEU A 87 4.35 14.67 12.13
N LEU A 88 3.08 14.50 11.73
CA LEU A 88 1.94 14.51 12.63
C LEU A 88 1.26 13.15 12.60
N TYR A 89 1.44 12.38 13.67
CA TYR A 89 0.91 11.03 13.79
C TYR A 89 -0.37 10.99 14.63
N VAL A 90 -1.19 9.98 14.36
CA VAL A 90 -2.42 9.63 15.08
C VAL A 90 -2.14 8.42 15.97
N ARG A 91 -2.70 8.42 17.19
CA ARG A 91 -2.57 7.30 18.13
C ARG A 91 -3.59 6.22 17.83
N SER A 92 -3.18 4.97 17.99
CA SER A 92 -4.12 3.86 18.18
C SER A 92 -4.99 4.13 19.42
N PRO A 93 -6.30 3.78 19.41
CA PRO A 93 -6.99 2.95 18.41
C PRO A 93 -7.85 3.76 17.42
N ALA A 94 -7.47 4.99 17.04
CA ALA A 94 -8.22 5.71 16.00
C ALA A 94 -8.30 4.86 14.71
N ALA A 95 -9.47 4.78 14.08
CA ALA A 95 -9.77 3.77 13.05
C ALA A 95 -8.77 3.77 11.86
N ASP A 96 -8.23 4.93 11.52
CA ASP A 96 -7.35 5.15 10.37
C ASP A 96 -5.86 5.32 10.76
N PHE A 97 -5.49 5.12 12.03
CA PHE A 97 -4.15 5.46 12.52
C PHE A 97 -3.02 4.84 11.69
N LEU A 98 -3.19 3.60 11.23
CA LEU A 98 -2.17 2.87 10.50
C LEU A 98 -1.93 3.47 9.11
N THR A 99 -3.00 3.67 8.34
CA THR A 99 -2.94 4.29 7.00
C THR A 99 -2.49 5.75 7.09
N THR A 100 -3.05 6.52 8.01
CA THR A 100 -2.71 7.93 8.19
C THR A 100 -1.23 8.10 8.55
N ASN A 101 -0.70 7.30 9.47
CA ASN A 101 0.69 7.40 9.87
C ASN A 101 1.67 6.90 8.80
N TYR A 102 1.31 5.84 8.05
CA TYR A 102 2.07 5.38 6.89
C TYR A 102 2.20 6.49 5.85
N ASN A 103 1.07 7.11 5.47
CA ASN A 103 1.06 8.20 4.51
C ASN A 103 1.88 9.40 5.02
N THR A 104 1.79 9.74 6.31
CA THR A 104 2.60 10.81 6.92
C THR A 104 4.10 10.56 6.78
N ILE A 105 4.60 9.37 7.13
CA ILE A 105 6.04 9.09 7.05
C ILE A 105 6.53 8.99 5.60
N VAL A 106 5.74 8.39 4.70
CA VAL A 106 6.05 8.32 3.26
C VAL A 106 6.10 9.71 2.64
N ASN A 107 5.10 10.55 2.92
CA ASN A 107 5.06 11.93 2.44
C ASN A 107 6.25 12.74 2.97
N TYR A 108 6.63 12.54 4.23
CA TYR A 108 7.81 13.19 4.79
C TYR A 108 9.09 12.78 4.06
N ILE A 109 9.27 11.47 3.81
CA ILE A 109 10.44 10.93 3.11
C ILE A 109 10.55 11.51 1.69
N LYS A 110 9.43 11.52 0.93
CA LYS A 110 9.43 11.91 -0.48
C LYS A 110 9.45 13.42 -0.70
N ASN A 111 8.78 14.20 0.17
CA ASN A 111 8.44 15.59 -0.15
C ASN A 111 9.08 16.64 0.78
N VAL A 112 9.65 16.25 1.93
CA VAL A 112 10.39 17.21 2.77
C VAL A 112 11.84 17.30 2.31
N PRO A 113 12.44 18.51 2.21
CA PRO A 113 13.86 18.65 1.88
C PRO A 113 14.74 17.82 2.82
N ASN A 114 15.55 16.94 2.22
CA ASN A 114 16.37 15.94 2.93
C ASN A 114 15.57 15.01 3.86
N GLY A 115 14.31 14.73 3.55
CA GLY A 115 13.37 13.95 4.38
C GLY A 115 13.91 12.59 4.78
N SER A 116 14.40 11.80 3.81
CA SER A 116 15.04 10.49 4.04
C SER A 116 16.24 10.57 5.01
N ASN A 117 17.15 11.52 4.81
CA ASN A 117 18.31 11.68 5.71
C ASN A 117 17.90 12.16 7.10
N ARG A 118 16.88 13.03 7.18
CA ARG A 118 16.39 13.57 8.46
C ARG A 118 15.64 12.53 9.27
N ILE A 119 14.81 11.68 8.64
CA ILE A 119 14.08 10.62 9.36
C ILE A 119 15.02 9.55 9.91
N LEU A 120 16.20 9.36 9.31
CA LEU A 120 17.23 8.45 9.85
C LEU A 120 18.13 9.12 10.90
N SER A 121 18.54 10.37 10.71
CA SER A 121 19.47 11.04 11.64
C SER A 121 18.79 11.54 12.92
N LYS A 122 17.59 12.10 12.84
CA LYS A 122 16.92 12.73 13.99
C LYS A 122 16.62 11.73 15.12
N PRO A 123 16.03 10.55 14.88
CA PRO A 123 15.77 9.59 15.95
C PRO A 123 17.04 9.08 16.64
N GLN A 124 18.21 9.19 16.01
CA GLN A 124 19.51 8.88 16.64
C GLN A 124 20.04 10.00 17.54
N GLY A 125 19.25 11.06 17.79
CA GLY A 125 19.61 12.20 18.63
C GLY A 125 20.33 13.33 17.90
N GLN A 126 20.55 13.23 16.58
CA GLN A 126 21.26 14.26 15.82
C GLN A 126 20.36 15.49 15.63
N ALA A 127 20.64 16.54 16.41
CA ALA A 127 19.82 17.75 16.47
C ALA A 127 18.33 17.46 16.70
N HIS A 128 18.02 16.52 17.59
CA HIS A 128 16.65 16.13 17.95
C HIS A 128 16.42 16.40 19.43
N SER A 129 15.53 17.35 19.75
CA SER A 129 15.27 17.79 21.13
C SER A 129 14.67 16.68 22.01
N GLY A 130 14.01 15.69 21.41
CA GLY A 130 13.54 14.49 22.10
C GLY A 130 14.66 13.50 22.46
N GLY A 131 15.92 13.82 22.21
CA GLY A 131 17.06 12.93 22.45
C GLY A 131 17.07 11.72 21.52
N VAL A 132 17.79 10.68 21.94
CA VAL A 132 17.92 9.41 21.22
C VAL A 132 16.66 8.59 21.40
N GLN A 133 15.95 8.34 20.29
CA GLN A 133 14.77 7.50 20.20
C GLN A 133 15.09 6.11 19.65
N LEU A 134 16.04 6.04 18.71
CA LEU A 134 16.54 4.81 18.09
C LEU A 134 18.07 4.80 18.18
N GLN A 135 18.63 3.77 18.79
CA GLN A 135 20.09 3.60 18.90
C GLN A 135 20.67 3.19 17.54
N SER A 136 21.83 3.75 17.18
CA SER A 136 22.57 3.32 15.99
C SER A 136 22.88 1.83 16.07
N GLY A 137 22.66 1.09 14.98
CA GLY A 137 22.88 -0.36 14.90
C GLY A 137 21.81 -1.21 15.60
N SER A 138 20.76 -0.62 16.18
CA SER A 138 19.63 -1.39 16.70
C SER A 138 18.75 -1.96 15.60
N THR A 139 18.03 -3.05 15.89
CA THR A 139 17.05 -3.65 14.96
C THR A 139 15.98 -2.63 14.55
N ASP A 140 15.44 -1.83 15.49
CA ASP A 140 14.45 -0.81 15.16
C ASP A 140 15.01 0.26 14.20
N PHE A 141 16.28 0.64 14.37
CA PHE A 141 16.93 1.57 13.45
C PHE A 141 17.16 0.97 12.06
N GLN A 142 17.54 -0.31 12.00
CA GLN A 142 17.68 -1.03 10.73
C GLN A 142 16.33 -1.15 10.01
N ASN A 143 15.26 -1.51 10.72
CA ASN A 143 13.91 -1.58 10.18
C ASN A 143 13.47 -0.23 9.57
N LEU A 144 13.75 0.88 10.27
CA LEU A 144 13.46 2.22 9.74
C LEU A 144 14.29 2.53 8.48
N SER A 145 15.55 2.10 8.45
CA SER A 145 16.43 2.26 7.28
C SER A 145 15.92 1.48 6.07
N ASP A 146 15.50 0.24 6.29
CA ASP A 146 14.93 -0.63 5.25
C ASP A 146 13.60 -0.06 4.73
N HIS A 147 12.75 0.46 5.62
CA HIS A 147 11.53 1.16 5.22
C HIS A 147 11.84 2.40 4.35
N VAL A 148 12.79 3.24 4.75
CA VAL A 148 13.19 4.42 3.96
C VAL A 148 13.72 4.01 2.59
N ASN A 149 14.54 2.96 2.51
CA ASN A 149 15.04 2.44 1.24
C ASN A 149 13.89 1.95 0.35
N ALA A 150 12.96 1.17 0.90
CA ALA A 150 11.79 0.69 0.18
C ALA A 150 10.95 1.84 -0.40
N VAL A 151 10.67 2.88 0.41
CA VAL A 151 9.94 4.08 -0.03
C VAL A 151 10.62 4.79 -1.20
N LEU A 152 11.96 4.83 -1.23
CA LEU A 152 12.73 5.52 -2.27
C LEU A 152 12.86 4.70 -3.57
N THR A 153 12.64 3.39 -3.51
CA THR A 153 12.67 2.50 -4.68
C THR A 153 11.29 2.25 -5.29
N GLU A 154 10.24 2.80 -4.68
CA GLU A 154 8.83 2.78 -5.13
C GLU A 154 8.45 4.04 -5.92
#